data_AF-A0A699V5W4-F1
#
_entry.id   AF-A0A699V5W4-F1
#
_cell.length_a   1.000
_cell.length_b   1.000
_cell.length_c   1.000
_cell.angle_alpha   90.00
_cell.angle_beta   90.00
_cell.angle_gamma   90.00
#
_symmetry.space_group_name_H-M   'P 1'
#
loop_
_entity.id
_entity.type
_entity.pdbx_description
1 polymer ?
#
loop_
_entity_poly.entity_id
_entity_poly.type
_entity_poly.pdbx_seq_one_letter_code
_entity_poly.pdbx_strand_id
1 'polypeptide(L)'
;GLKRWFEKMEQVFEICKCIEDDKVKFVMCTLEGRALTWWNRNVKTLGLANANQIPWSNLKATVTTEHWPTTEIQKIEQELWTLTLKGDDIEAYNNRFHELVLMCPELVPTERKKIEKYVCRFHERIKGNITSSKPSTLHDAISMARELVKQAVQGRATRIGKSNKRKWEDHQRNTTNN
;
A
#
# COMPACT_ATOMS: atom_id res chain seq x y z
N GLY A 1 -2.70 2.23 -11.81
CA GLY A 1 -2.20 0.85 -11.68
C GLY A 1 -2.98 -0.07 -12.60
N LEU A 2 -2.38 -1.18 -13.03
CA LEU A 2 -2.94 -2.10 -14.02
C LEU A 2 -4.34 -2.61 -13.65
N LYS A 3 -4.56 -2.97 -12.37
CA LYS A 3 -5.86 -3.41 -11.85
C LYS A 3 -6.99 -2.39 -12.08
N ARG A 4 -6.74 -1.11 -11.74
CA ARG A 4 -7.71 -0.03 -11.97
C ARG A 4 -8.00 0.21 -13.46
N TRP A 5 -7.02 -0.06 -14.33
CA TRP A 5 -7.24 0.00 -15.77
C TRP A 5 -8.16 -1.14 -16.24
N PHE A 6 -7.96 -2.38 -15.78
CA PHE A 6 -8.87 -3.49 -16.07
C PHE A 6 -10.30 -3.19 -15.60
N GLU A 7 -10.48 -2.74 -14.35
CA GLU A 7 -11.79 -2.38 -13.79
C GLU A 7 -12.49 -1.30 -14.63
N LYS A 8 -11.74 -0.29 -15.08
CA LYS A 8 -12.27 0.77 -15.96
C LYS A 8 -12.70 0.20 -17.32
N MET A 9 -11.90 -0.66 -17.93
CA MET A 9 -12.23 -1.24 -19.24
C MET A 9 -13.43 -2.19 -19.16
N GLU A 10 -13.52 -2.98 -18.09
CA GLU A 10 -14.68 -3.85 -17.85
C GLU A 10 -15.98 -3.05 -17.67
N GLN A 11 -15.93 -1.92 -16.97
CA GLN A 11 -17.07 -0.99 -16.90
C GLN A 11 -17.47 -0.45 -18.27
N VAL A 12 -16.49 -0.06 -19.10
CA VAL A 12 -16.77 0.43 -20.47
C VAL A 12 -17.41 -0.67 -21.32
N PHE A 13 -16.92 -1.91 -21.23
CA PHE A 13 -17.52 -3.03 -21.96
C PHE A 13 -18.98 -3.26 -21.57
N GLU A 14 -19.28 -3.18 -20.28
CA GLU A 14 -20.66 -3.33 -19.77
C GLU A 14 -21.56 -2.21 -20.30
N ILE A 15 -21.13 -0.94 -20.17
CA ILE A 15 -21.89 0.23 -20.62
C ILE A 15 -22.16 0.17 -22.13
N CYS A 16 -21.15 -0.20 -22.92
CA CYS A 16 -21.24 -0.26 -24.37
C CYS A 16 -21.84 -1.57 -24.89
N LYS A 17 -22.15 -2.55 -24.03
CA LYS A 17 -22.56 -3.91 -24.41
C LYS A 17 -21.59 -4.54 -25.42
N CYS A 18 -20.29 -4.37 -25.16
CA CYS A 18 -19.23 -4.83 -26.06
C CYS A 18 -19.20 -6.36 -26.11
N ILE A 19 -19.37 -6.92 -27.30
CA ILE A 19 -19.23 -8.36 -27.53
C ILE A 19 -17.76 -8.79 -27.37
N GLU A 20 -17.54 -10.05 -27.02
CA GLU A 20 -16.20 -10.57 -26.69
C GLU A 20 -15.16 -10.31 -27.79
N ASP A 21 -15.56 -10.54 -29.05
CA ASP A 21 -14.71 -10.39 -30.24
C ASP A 21 -14.21 -8.95 -30.50
N ASP A 22 -14.86 -7.96 -29.88
CA ASP A 22 -14.51 -6.54 -30.04
C ASP A 22 -13.79 -5.95 -28.83
N LYS A 23 -13.81 -6.65 -27.68
CA LYS A 23 -13.22 -6.16 -26.44
C LYS A 23 -11.75 -5.83 -26.60
N VAL A 24 -10.96 -6.77 -27.15
CA VAL A 24 -9.52 -6.56 -27.37
C VAL A 24 -9.28 -5.41 -28.33
N LYS A 25 -9.96 -5.36 -29.47
CA LYS A 25 -9.82 -4.26 -30.45
C LYS A 25 -10.03 -2.89 -29.78
N PHE A 26 -11.02 -2.79 -28.91
CA PHE A 26 -11.35 -1.57 -28.19
C PHE A 26 -10.28 -1.19 -27.16
N VAL A 27 -9.81 -2.11 -26.32
CA VAL A 27 -8.82 -1.75 -25.28
C VAL A 27 -7.45 -1.44 -25.83
N MET A 28 -7.08 -2.03 -26.97
CA MET A 28 -5.75 -1.80 -27.53
C MET A 28 -5.55 -0.39 -28.07
N CYS A 29 -6.63 0.31 -28.43
CA CYS A 29 -6.54 1.72 -28.80
C CYS A 29 -6.28 2.64 -27.60
N THR A 30 -6.47 2.14 -26.37
CA THR A 30 -6.24 2.89 -25.12
C THR A 30 -4.83 2.71 -24.57
N LEU A 31 -4.02 1.83 -25.19
CA LEU A 31 -2.66 1.59 -24.73
C LEU A 31 -1.72 2.72 -25.17
N GLU A 32 -0.85 3.11 -24.25
CA GLU A 32 0.14 4.16 -24.48
C GLU A 32 1.54 3.70 -24.03
N GLY A 33 2.57 4.40 -24.52
CA GLY A 33 3.97 4.22 -24.11
C GLY A 33 4.47 2.78 -24.20
N ARG A 34 4.96 2.23 -23.07
CA ARG A 34 5.55 0.89 -23.00
C ARG A 34 4.53 -0.22 -23.31
N ALA A 35 3.28 -0.05 -22.87
CA ALA A 35 2.23 -1.04 -23.11
C ALA A 35 1.87 -1.13 -24.60
N LEU A 36 1.78 0.02 -25.29
CA LEU A 36 1.58 0.06 -26.74
C LEU A 36 2.75 -0.59 -27.49
N THR A 37 3.99 -0.32 -27.07
CA THR A 37 5.19 -0.94 -27.65
C THR A 37 5.18 -2.46 -27.50
N TRP A 38 4.77 -2.97 -26.34
CA TRP A 38 4.59 -4.39 -26.10
C TRP A 38 3.50 -5.00 -26.98
N TRP A 39 2.35 -4.35 -27.12
CA TRP A 39 1.28 -4.85 -27.98
C TRP A 39 1.70 -4.92 -29.44
N ASN A 40 2.36 -3.89 -29.95
CA ASN A 40 2.86 -3.87 -31.33
C ASN A 40 3.83 -5.03 -31.61
N ARG A 41 4.62 -5.46 -30.61
CA ARG A 41 5.45 -6.68 -30.73
C ARG A 41 4.60 -7.94 -30.80
N ASN A 42 3.58 -8.07 -29.97
CA ASN A 42 2.66 -9.21 -30.01
C ASN A 42 1.90 -9.31 -31.33
N VAL A 43 1.40 -8.19 -31.86
CA VAL A 43 0.75 -8.13 -33.17
C VAL A 43 1.70 -8.55 -34.29
N LYS A 44 2.97 -8.14 -34.24
CA LYS A 44 3.99 -8.59 -35.20
C LYS A 44 4.22 -10.10 -35.16
N THR A 45 4.18 -10.70 -33.97
CA THR A 45 4.40 -12.15 -33.79
C THR A 45 3.19 -12.98 -34.20
N LEU A 46 1.98 -12.57 -33.78
CA LEU A 46 0.75 -13.35 -33.96
C LEU A 46 0.02 -13.03 -35.28
N GLY A 47 0.27 -11.85 -35.85
CA GLY A 47 -0.55 -11.25 -36.90
C GLY A 47 -1.78 -10.54 -36.32
N LEU A 48 -2.19 -9.43 -36.96
CA LEU A 48 -3.29 -8.57 -36.47
C LEU A 48 -4.62 -9.32 -36.31
N ALA A 49 -4.95 -10.20 -37.25
CA ALA A 49 -6.20 -10.97 -37.22
C ALA A 49 -6.27 -11.86 -35.97
N ASN A 50 -5.22 -12.64 -35.72
CA ASN A 50 -5.15 -13.53 -34.56
C ASN A 50 -5.04 -12.74 -33.25
N ALA A 51 -4.28 -11.64 -33.23
CA ALA A 51 -4.15 -10.79 -32.05
C ALA A 51 -5.50 -10.18 -31.64
N ASN A 52 -6.34 -9.77 -32.60
CA ASN A 52 -7.67 -9.25 -32.33
C ASN A 52 -8.68 -10.30 -31.86
N GLN A 53 -8.41 -11.59 -32.10
CA GLN A 53 -9.26 -12.70 -31.67
C GLN A 53 -8.86 -13.26 -30.30
N ILE A 54 -7.83 -12.70 -29.65
CA ILE A 54 -7.45 -13.12 -28.31
C ILE A 54 -8.64 -12.83 -27.37
N PRO A 55 -9.14 -13.81 -26.60
CA PRO A 55 -10.17 -13.56 -25.62
C PRO A 55 -9.70 -12.55 -24.57
N TRP A 56 -10.60 -11.71 -24.05
CA TRP A 56 -10.23 -10.69 -23.06
C TRP A 56 -9.56 -11.28 -21.83
N SER A 57 -10.01 -12.46 -21.38
CA SER A 57 -9.39 -13.21 -20.28
C SER A 57 -7.91 -13.54 -20.52
N ASN A 58 -7.58 -13.99 -21.72
CA ASN A 58 -6.22 -14.34 -22.11
C ASN A 58 -5.34 -13.08 -22.21
N LEU A 59 -5.89 -11.99 -22.75
CA LEU A 59 -5.18 -10.70 -22.78
C LEU A 59 -4.89 -10.21 -21.36
N LYS A 60 -5.87 -10.24 -20.45
CA LYS A 60 -5.66 -9.88 -19.04
C LYS A 60 -4.52 -10.66 -18.41
N ALA A 61 -4.48 -11.98 -18.62
CA ALA A 61 -3.41 -12.83 -18.12
C ALA A 61 -2.04 -12.38 -18.68
N THR A 62 -1.94 -12.21 -20.00
CA THR A 62 -0.68 -11.86 -20.66
C THR A 62 -0.18 -10.48 -20.25
N VAL A 63 -1.07 -9.48 -20.20
CA VAL A 63 -0.75 -8.12 -19.74
C VAL A 63 -0.32 -8.13 -18.27
N THR A 64 -0.98 -8.94 -17.43
CA THR A 64 -0.60 -9.09 -16.02
C THR A 64 0.78 -9.72 -15.88
N THR A 65 1.10 -10.76 -16.64
CA THR A 65 2.44 -11.38 -16.61
C THR A 65 3.54 -10.41 -17.07
N GLU A 66 3.31 -9.66 -18.14
CA GLU A 66 4.30 -8.70 -18.67
C GLU A 66 4.49 -7.49 -17.75
N HIS A 67 3.39 -6.89 -17.29
CA HIS A 67 3.42 -5.60 -16.59
C HIS A 67 3.32 -5.71 -15.06
N TRP A 68 2.99 -6.89 -14.55
CA TRP A 68 2.95 -7.20 -13.12
C TRP A 68 3.74 -8.50 -12.85
N PRO A 69 5.04 -8.53 -13.19
CA PRO A 69 5.83 -9.74 -13.05
C PRO A 69 5.90 -10.18 -11.59
N THR A 70 6.05 -11.49 -11.36
CA THR A 70 6.14 -12.08 -10.01
C THR A 70 7.17 -11.39 -9.13
N THR A 71 8.24 -10.85 -9.72
CA THR A 71 9.26 -10.06 -9.01
C THR A 71 8.72 -8.78 -8.38
N GLU A 72 7.76 -8.09 -9.00
CA GLU A 72 7.11 -6.90 -8.42
C GLU A 72 6.13 -7.30 -7.30
N ILE A 73 5.41 -8.42 -7.47
CA ILE A 73 4.60 -8.99 -6.38
C ILE A 73 5.49 -9.33 -5.18
N GLN A 74 6.63 -9.99 -5.41
CA GLN A 74 7.59 -10.32 -4.37
C GLN A 74 8.15 -9.08 -3.68
N LYS A 75 8.42 -7.98 -4.42
CA LYS A 75 8.83 -6.70 -3.82
C LYS A 75 7.74 -6.12 -2.93
N ILE A 76 6.50 -6.07 -3.41
CA ILE A 76 5.34 -5.59 -2.62
C ILE A 76 5.18 -6.44 -1.37
N GLU A 77 5.26 -7.76 -1.52
CA GLU A 77 5.18 -8.71 -0.42
C GLU A 77 6.30 -8.49 0.59
N GLN A 78 7.55 -8.43 0.14
CA GLN A 78 8.71 -8.19 0.99
C GLN A 78 8.61 -6.83 1.71
N GLU A 79 8.17 -5.79 1.00
CA GLU A 79 7.99 -4.47 1.58
C GLU A 79 6.87 -4.48 2.61
N LEU A 80 5.73 -5.11 2.32
CA LEU A 80 4.65 -5.28 3.29
C LEU A 80 5.12 -6.11 4.50
N TRP A 81 6.02 -7.09 4.32
CA TRP A 81 6.66 -7.84 5.39
C TRP A 81 7.64 -7.02 6.22
N THR A 82 8.34 -6.05 5.64
CA THR A 82 9.39 -5.27 6.31
C THR A 82 8.96 -3.86 6.70
N LEU A 83 7.75 -3.44 6.31
CA LEU A 83 7.18 -2.13 6.62
C LEU A 83 7.15 -1.95 8.13
N THR A 84 7.73 -0.85 8.62
CA THR A 84 7.74 -0.51 10.05
C THR A 84 7.57 0.99 10.22
N LEU A 85 7.09 1.43 11.37
CA LEU A 85 6.96 2.84 11.72
C LEU A 85 8.37 3.44 11.85
N LYS A 86 8.69 4.43 11.01
CA LYS A 86 9.97 5.15 11.07
C LYS A 86 9.82 6.37 11.97
N GLY A 87 10.44 6.31 13.15
CA GLY A 87 10.30 7.37 14.15
C GLY A 87 8.85 7.50 14.61
N ASP A 88 8.26 8.66 14.36
CA ASP A 88 6.90 9.01 14.81
C ASP A 88 5.95 9.32 13.64
N ASP A 89 6.38 9.09 12.39
CA ASP A 89 5.59 9.43 11.20
C ASP A 89 4.56 8.33 10.87
N ILE A 90 3.47 8.38 11.64
CA ILE A 90 2.36 7.44 11.49
C ILE A 90 1.60 7.63 10.16
N GLU A 91 1.58 8.85 9.62
CA GLU A 91 0.88 9.13 8.36
C GLU A 91 1.61 8.52 7.17
N ALA A 92 2.94 8.66 7.11
CA ALA A 92 3.74 7.99 6.09
C ALA A 92 3.57 6.45 6.15
N TYR A 93 3.56 5.88 7.35
CA TYR A 93 3.31 4.44 7.54
C TYR A 93 1.92 4.03 7.03
N ASN A 94 0.86 4.75 7.42
CA ASN A 94 -0.51 4.45 7.04
C ASN A 94 -0.72 4.55 5.52
N ASN A 95 -0.21 5.62 4.91
CA ASN A 95 -0.30 5.83 3.47
C ASN A 95 0.41 4.71 2.73
N ARG A 96 1.63 4.37 3.14
CA ARG A 96 2.40 3.31 2.50
C ARG A 96 1.74 1.94 2.65
N PHE A 97 1.19 1.64 3.84
CA PHE A 97 0.44 0.42 4.06
C PHE A 97 -0.77 0.32 3.12
N HIS A 98 -1.57 1.38 3.00
CA HIS A 98 -2.71 1.40 2.08
C HIS A 98 -2.30 1.22 0.62
N GLU A 99 -1.21 1.85 0.18
CA GLU A 99 -0.68 1.67 -1.18
C GLU A 99 -0.31 0.21 -1.45
N LEU A 100 0.43 -0.44 -0.54
CA LEU A 100 0.86 -1.83 -0.69
C LEU A 100 -0.33 -2.79 -0.75
N VAL A 101 -1.31 -2.59 0.14
CA VAL A 101 -2.55 -3.39 0.18
C VAL A 101 -3.39 -3.19 -1.08
N LEU A 102 -3.44 -1.96 -1.62
CA LEU A 102 -4.15 -1.67 -2.87
C LEU A 102 -3.46 -2.32 -4.07
N MET A 103 -2.12 -2.37 -4.07
CA MET A 103 -1.33 -2.98 -5.14
C MET A 103 -1.46 -4.52 -5.15
N CYS A 104 -1.58 -5.16 -3.99
CA CYS A 104 -1.76 -6.63 -3.93
C CYS A 104 -2.72 -7.03 -2.79
N PRO A 105 -4.05 -6.93 -3.00
CA PRO A 105 -5.04 -7.24 -1.98
C PRO A 105 -5.06 -8.72 -1.59
N GLU A 106 -4.60 -9.60 -2.49
CA GLU A 106 -4.51 -11.05 -2.26
C GLU A 106 -3.58 -11.42 -1.09
N LEU A 107 -2.62 -10.55 -0.72
CA LEU A 107 -1.74 -10.76 0.43
C LEU A 107 -2.49 -10.58 1.77
N VAL A 108 -3.58 -9.80 1.78
CA VAL A 108 -4.39 -9.51 2.97
C VAL A 108 -5.89 -9.61 2.62
N PRO A 109 -6.39 -10.80 2.25
CA PRO A 109 -7.69 -10.98 1.63
C PRO A 109 -8.88 -10.74 2.57
N THR A 110 -8.63 -10.64 3.88
CA THR A 110 -9.69 -10.44 4.89
C THR A 110 -9.37 -9.25 5.77
N GLU A 111 -10.40 -8.60 6.30
CA GLU A 111 -10.25 -7.47 7.22
C GLU A 111 -9.41 -7.85 8.44
N ARG A 112 -9.63 -9.06 8.98
CA ARG A 112 -8.81 -9.62 10.07
C ARG A 112 -7.33 -9.70 9.69
N LYS A 113 -6.98 -10.30 8.56
CA LYS A 113 -5.58 -10.41 8.11
C LYS A 113 -4.96 -9.04 7.87
N LYS A 114 -5.75 -8.09 7.35
CA LYS A 114 -5.34 -6.71 7.12
C LYS A 114 -5.00 -6.00 8.45
N ILE A 115 -5.83 -6.15 9.48
CA ILE A 115 -5.59 -5.64 10.83
C ILE A 115 -4.35 -6.31 11.44
N GLU A 116 -4.29 -7.64 11.46
CA GLU A 116 -3.15 -8.40 11.98
C GLU A 116 -1.84 -7.93 11.34
N LYS A 117 -1.88 -7.75 10.01
CA LYS A 117 -0.73 -7.33 9.23
C LYS A 117 -0.31 -5.88 9.50
N TYR A 118 -1.27 -4.98 9.64
CA TYR A 118 -1.04 -3.58 10.02
C TYR A 118 -0.40 -3.48 11.42
N VAL A 119 -0.91 -4.26 12.38
CA VAL A 119 -0.54 -4.18 13.80
C VAL A 119 0.80 -4.87 14.11
N CYS A 120 1.15 -5.95 13.40
CA CYS A 120 2.30 -6.80 13.77
C CYS A 120 3.67 -6.11 13.67
N ARG A 121 3.74 -4.93 13.05
CA ARG A 121 4.99 -4.19 12.79
C ARG A 121 5.20 -2.96 13.66
N PHE A 122 4.29 -2.71 14.59
CA PHE A 122 4.51 -1.71 15.63
C PHE A 122 5.38 -2.26 16.77
N HIS A 123 6.06 -1.37 17.48
CA HIS A 123 6.73 -1.71 18.74
C HIS A 123 5.75 -2.33 19.74
N GLU A 124 6.24 -3.25 20.58
CA GLU A 124 5.43 -4.09 21.47
C GLU A 124 4.43 -3.30 22.32
N ARG A 125 4.80 -2.10 22.76
CA ARG A 125 3.90 -1.22 23.52
C ARG A 125 2.67 -0.78 22.72
N ILE A 126 2.85 -0.35 21.48
CA ILE A 126 1.74 0.10 20.61
C ILE A 126 0.94 -1.13 20.16
N LYS A 127 1.66 -2.16 19.68
CA LYS A 127 1.07 -3.43 19.24
C LYS A 127 0.20 -4.07 20.33
N GLY A 128 0.72 -4.16 21.55
CA GLY A 128 0.01 -4.74 22.70
C GLY A 128 -1.29 -3.99 22.99
N ASN A 129 -1.23 -2.66 23.06
CA ASN A 129 -2.42 -1.83 23.30
C ASN A 129 -3.49 -2.01 22.22
N ILE A 130 -3.12 -1.96 20.94
CA ILE A 130 -4.09 -2.14 19.85
C ILE A 130 -4.69 -3.56 19.89
N THR A 131 -3.86 -4.58 20.13
CA THR A 131 -4.31 -5.97 20.19
C THR A 131 -5.30 -6.19 21.34
N SER A 132 -5.04 -5.60 22.51
CA SER A 132 -5.93 -5.66 23.67
C SER A 132 -7.30 -5.00 23.42
N SER A 133 -7.33 -3.93 22.62
CA SER A 133 -8.57 -3.24 22.25
C SER A 133 -9.41 -3.97 21.20
N LYS A 134 -8.87 -5.01 20.54
CA LYS A 134 -9.57 -5.86 19.57
C LYS A 134 -10.35 -5.07 18.50
N PRO A 135 -9.66 -4.26 17.66
CA PRO A 135 -10.31 -3.54 16.55
C PRO A 135 -11.08 -4.51 15.65
N SER A 136 -12.30 -4.13 15.26
CA SER A 136 -13.11 -4.85 14.28
C SER A 136 -12.82 -4.40 12.85
N THR A 137 -12.30 -3.17 12.66
CA THR A 137 -11.93 -2.61 11.35
C THR A 137 -10.49 -2.11 11.32
N LEU A 138 -9.90 -2.06 10.12
CA LEU A 138 -8.59 -1.41 9.92
C LEU A 138 -8.63 0.07 10.32
N HIS A 139 -9.76 0.74 10.09
CA HIS A 139 -9.93 2.14 10.48
C HIS A 139 -9.75 2.34 12.00
N ASP A 140 -10.36 1.46 12.80
CA ASP A 140 -10.21 1.52 14.26
C ASP A 140 -8.75 1.31 14.68
N ALA A 141 -8.09 0.32 14.07
CA ALA A 141 -6.66 0.05 14.32
C ALA A 141 -5.79 1.27 13.98
N ILE A 142 -6.03 1.94 12.86
CA ILE A 142 -5.33 3.16 12.44
C ILE A 142 -5.58 4.31 13.41
N SER A 143 -6.84 4.51 13.82
CA SER A 143 -7.22 5.55 14.76
C SER A 143 -6.51 5.37 16.12
N MET A 144 -6.50 4.14 16.63
CA MET A 144 -5.79 3.79 17.86
C MET A 144 -4.27 3.97 17.72
N ALA A 145 -3.68 3.56 16.60
CA ALA A 145 -2.25 3.74 16.36
C ALA A 145 -1.85 5.23 16.33
N ARG A 146 -2.64 6.09 15.67
CA ARG A 146 -2.43 7.55 15.65
C ARG A 146 -2.40 8.14 17.06
N GLU A 147 -3.37 7.78 17.89
CA GLU A 147 -3.45 8.30 19.26
C GLU A 147 -2.28 7.81 20.12
N LEU A 148 -1.92 6.53 20.01
CA LEU A 148 -0.80 5.95 20.77
C LEU A 148 0.56 6.57 20.38
N VAL A 149 0.79 6.83 19.09
CA VAL A 149 2.01 7.51 18.62
C VAL A 149 2.03 8.95 19.12
N LYS A 150 0.92 9.69 19.03
CA LYS A 150 0.79 11.05 19.56
C LYS A 150 1.10 11.12 21.06
N GLN A 151 0.56 10.18 21.84
CA GLN A 151 0.85 10.07 23.28
C GLN A 151 2.34 9.77 23.56
N ALA A 152 2.97 8.92 22.75
CA ALA A 152 4.39 8.61 22.89
C ALA A 152 5.29 9.83 22.60
N VAL A 153 4.94 10.65 21.62
CA VAL A 153 5.62 11.92 21.30
C VAL A 153 5.49 12.91 22.45
N GLN A 154 4.25 13.15 22.91
CA GLN A 154 3.98 14.09 24.01
C GLN A 154 4.67 13.65 25.31
N GLY A 155 4.66 12.34 25.59
CA GLY A 155 5.35 11.74 26.73
C GLY A 155 6.87 11.91 26.69
N ARG A 156 7.49 11.91 25.51
CA ARG A 156 8.93 12.18 25.35
C ARG A 156 9.25 13.67 25.52
N ALA A 157 8.48 14.55 24.91
CA ALA A 157 8.67 16.00 25.04
C ALA A 157 8.62 16.47 26.50
N THR A 158 7.65 15.97 27.27
CA THR A 158 7.52 16.28 28.70
C THR A 158 8.68 15.75 29.54
N ARG A 159 9.23 14.57 29.23
CA ARG A 159 10.43 14.02 29.91
C ARG A 159 11.68 14.84 29.63
N ILE A 160 11.89 15.26 28.37
CA ILE A 160 13.02 16.11 27.98
C ILE A 160 12.94 17.46 28.70
N GLY A 161 11.76 18.10 28.72
CA GLY A 161 11.55 19.35 29.45
C GLY A 161 11.85 19.23 30.95
N LYS A 162 11.38 18.15 31.61
CA LYS A 162 11.68 17.88 33.02
C LYS A 162 13.18 17.66 33.28
N SER A 163 13.87 16.95 32.39
CA SER A 163 15.31 16.70 32.51
C SER A 163 16.12 17.99 32.40
N ASN A 164 15.81 18.83 31.40
CA ASN A 164 16.48 20.11 31.20
C ASN A 164 16.23 21.09 32.36
N LYS A 165 15.01 21.11 32.90
CA LYS A 165 14.68 21.92 34.09
C LYS A 165 15.55 21.54 35.29
N ARG A 166 15.67 20.24 35.61
CA ARG A 166 16.53 19.76 36.71
C ARG A 166 17.99 20.15 36.51
N LYS A 167 18.53 19.98 35.30
CA LYS A 167 19.92 20.37 34.97
C LYS A 167 20.16 21.86 35.16
N TRP A 168 19.21 22.72 34.78
CA TRP A 168 19.31 24.16 34.94
C TRP A 168 19.26 24.57 36.42
N GLU A 169 18.35 23.97 37.19
CA GLU A 169 18.26 24.18 38.65
C GLU A 169 19.57 23.78 39.37
N ASP A 170 20.20 22.68 38.95
CA ASP A 170 21.49 22.25 39.51
C ASP A 170 22.65 23.20 39.14
N HIS A 171 22.68 23.74 37.92
CA HIS A 171 23.70 24.73 37.52
C HIS A 171 23.57 26.06 38.28
N GLN A 172 22.34 26.51 38.55
CA GLN A 172 22.11 27.73 39.33
C GLN A 172 22.54 27.58 40.80
N ARG A 173 22.32 26.42 41.40
CA ARG A 173 22.75 26.14 42.79
C ARG A 173 24.26 26.08 42.93
N ASN A 174 24.97 25.55 41.94
CA ASN A 174 26.44 25.49 41.97
C ASN A 174 27.12 26.84 41.74
N THR A 175 26.45 27.81 41.13
CA THR A 175 27.01 29.15 40.87
C THR A 175 26.75 30.17 41.99
N THR A 176 25.82 29.89 42.90
CA THR A 176 25.51 30.75 44.06
C THR A 176 26.29 30.40 45.33
N ASN A 177 26.99 29.26 45.34
CA ASN A 177 27.79 28.77 46.48
C ASN A 177 29.30 29.07 46.37
N ASN A 178 29.71 30.00 45.51
CA ASN A 178 31.11 30.37 45.27
C ASN A 178 31.24 31.90 45.26
#